data_AF-A0A3N9UYT8-F1
#
_entry.id   AF-A0A3N9UYT8-F1
#
_cell.length_a   1.000
_cell.length_b   1.000
_cell.length_c   1.000
_cell.angle_alpha   90.00
_cell.angle_beta   90.00
_cell.angle_gamma   90.00
#
_symmetry.space_group_name_H-M   'P 1'
#
loop_
_entity.id
_entity.type
_entity.pdbx_description
1 polymer ?
#
loop_
_entity_poly.entity_id
_entity_poly.type
_entity_poly.pdbx_seq_one_letter_code
_entity_poly.pdbx_strand_id
1 'polypeptide(L)'
;MQANTFDVVERRVRITIFKLGKLWVFKQFFDKREVFDALLDYYNKDQYRFEFKSIGARDNALKILERNGFDYDLVESLLGYVVQLPKSAKYAQILKNSVAFKETTNERIFLMKDLAAVEEAVGLGARMREEETIF
;
A
#
# COMPACT_ATOMS: atom_id res chain seq x y z
N MET A 1 17.82 34.34 -26.06
CA MET A 1 16.63 33.73 -25.45
C MET A 1 17.14 32.65 -24.51
N GLN A 2 16.98 32.83 -23.20
CA GLN A 2 17.42 31.87 -22.19
C GLN A 2 16.32 30.80 -22.08
N ALA A 3 16.67 29.53 -22.27
CA ALA A 3 15.73 28.45 -22.10
C ALA A 3 15.33 28.42 -20.62
N ASN A 4 14.05 28.68 -20.33
CA ASN A 4 13.45 28.36 -19.04
C ASN A 4 13.48 26.83 -18.92
N THR A 5 14.51 26.31 -18.26
CA THR A 5 14.46 24.95 -17.72
C THR A 5 13.36 24.99 -16.67
N PHE A 6 12.15 24.56 -17.05
CA PHE A 6 11.13 24.25 -16.08
C PHE A 6 11.77 23.23 -15.14
N ASP A 7 11.95 23.59 -13.86
CA ASP A 7 12.22 22.63 -12.81
C ASP A 7 11.02 21.69 -12.77
N VAL A 8 11.07 20.63 -13.59
CA VAL A 8 10.15 19.52 -13.50
C VAL A 8 10.53 18.83 -12.20
N VAL A 9 9.88 19.26 -11.10
CA VAL A 9 9.95 18.53 -9.85
C VAL A 9 9.46 17.12 -10.17
N GLU A 10 10.38 16.15 -10.18
CA GLU A 10 10.02 14.74 -10.39
C GLU A 10 8.90 14.39 -9.42
N ARG A 11 7.76 13.95 -9.98
CA ARG A 11 6.58 13.65 -9.19
C ARG A 11 6.89 12.44 -8.32
N ARG A 12 7.20 12.68 -7.05
CA ARG A 12 7.54 11.64 -6.08
C ARG A 12 6.37 10.67 -5.93
N VAL A 13 6.66 9.38 -6.01
CA VAL A 13 5.66 8.33 -5.77
C VAL A 13 5.33 8.31 -4.29
N ARG A 14 4.03 8.30 -3.96
CA ARG A 14 3.54 8.34 -2.58
C ARG A 14 3.08 6.95 -2.14
N ILE A 15 3.60 6.48 -1.01
CA ILE A 15 3.31 5.15 -0.44
C ILE A 15 2.44 5.32 0.80
N THR A 16 1.28 4.64 0.84
CA THR A 16 0.47 4.58 2.06
C THR A 16 0.92 3.44 2.96
N ILE A 17 1.22 3.75 4.21
CA ILE A 17 1.73 2.80 5.19
C ILE A 17 0.70 2.67 6.32
N PHE A 18 0.13 1.48 6.45
CA PHE A 18 -0.98 1.21 7.35
C PHE A 18 -0.54 0.65 8.69
N LYS A 19 -1.22 1.06 9.76
CA LYS A 19 -1.12 0.41 11.07
C LYS A 19 -2.05 -0.80 11.10
N LEU A 20 -1.47 -2.00 11.24
CA LEU A 20 -2.23 -3.25 11.45
C LEU A 20 -1.88 -3.85 12.81
N GLY A 21 -2.73 -3.61 13.81
CA GLY A 21 -2.48 -4.03 15.19
C GLY A 21 -1.18 -3.42 15.72
N LYS A 22 -0.15 -4.25 15.91
CA LYS A 22 1.19 -3.79 16.35
C LYS A 22 2.14 -3.48 15.19
N LEU A 23 1.82 -3.91 13.97
CA LEU A 23 2.67 -3.76 12.79
C LEU A 23 2.40 -2.45 12.06
N TRP A 24 3.39 -2.01 11.30
CA TRP A 24 3.22 -1.05 10.20
C TRP A 24 3.52 -1.76 8.89
N VAL A 25 2.68 -1.60 7.89
CA VAL A 25 2.79 -2.36 6.64
C VAL A 25 2.55 -1.50 5.41
N PHE A 26 3.21 -1.83 4.30
CA PHE A 26 2.87 -1.29 2.99
C PHE A 26 3.23 -2.28 1.89
N LYS A 27 2.70 -2.02 0.69
CA LYS A 27 3.02 -2.77 -0.52
C LYS A 27 3.43 -1.82 -1.62
N GLN A 28 4.65 -1.98 -2.11
CA GLN A 28 5.17 -1.21 -3.23
C GLN A 28 6.04 -2.11 -4.11
N PHE A 29 5.89 -1.95 -5.41
CA PHE A 29 6.86 -2.46 -6.37
C PHE A 29 7.92 -1.37 -6.62
N PHE A 30 9.19 -1.70 -6.42
CA PHE A 30 10.28 -0.75 -6.66
C PHE A 30 10.93 -1.05 -8.01
N ASP A 31 10.99 -0.04 -8.89
CA ASP A 31 11.73 -0.16 -10.15
C ASP A 31 13.24 -0.25 -9.90
N LYS A 32 13.72 0.45 -8.86
CA LYS A 32 15.12 0.42 -8.41
C LYS A 32 15.31 -0.75 -7.44
N ARG A 33 16.00 -1.78 -7.91
CA ARG A 33 16.35 -2.97 -7.10
C ARG A 33 17.05 -2.61 -5.79
N GLU A 34 17.89 -1.59 -5.78
CA GLU A 34 18.62 -1.12 -4.59
C GLU A 34 17.69 -0.72 -3.43
N VAL A 35 16.53 -0.13 -3.73
CA VAL A 35 15.54 0.25 -2.70
C VAL A 35 14.88 -0.99 -2.11
N PHE A 36 14.56 -1.97 -2.96
CA PHE A 36 14.02 -3.25 -2.50
C PHE A 36 15.04 -3.99 -1.63
N ASP A 37 16.29 -4.10 -2.07
CA ASP A 37 17.36 -4.80 -1.35
C ASP A 37 17.64 -4.13 0.00
N ALA A 38 17.60 -2.80 0.08
CA ALA A 38 17.76 -2.05 1.33
C ALA A 38 16.63 -2.27 2.36
N LEU A 39 15.44 -2.71 1.90
CA LEU A 39 14.27 -2.98 2.72
C LEU A 39 13.98 -4.48 2.87
N LEU A 40 14.83 -5.34 2.31
CA LEU A 40 14.58 -6.78 2.15
C LEU A 40 14.35 -7.50 3.48
N ASP A 41 15.05 -7.10 4.55
CA ASP A 41 14.88 -7.67 5.89
C ASP A 41 13.47 -7.46 6.46
N TYR A 42 12.72 -6.50 5.92
CA TYR A 42 11.34 -6.19 6.31
C TYR A 42 10.32 -6.82 5.35
N TYR A 43 10.74 -7.51 4.29
CA TYR A 43 9.84 -8.05 3.28
C TYR A 43 9.26 -9.41 3.69
N ASN A 44 7.94 -9.46 3.85
CA ASN A 44 7.18 -10.68 4.04
C ASN A 44 6.82 -11.27 2.67
N LYS A 45 7.50 -12.36 2.29
CA LYS A 45 7.31 -13.04 0.99
C LYS A 45 5.95 -13.73 0.86
N ASP A 46 5.39 -14.23 1.96
CA ASP A 46 4.11 -14.94 1.93
C ASP A 46 2.94 -13.96 1.71
N GLN A 47 3.09 -12.73 2.22
CA GLN A 47 2.08 -11.66 2.10
C GLN A 47 2.42 -10.63 1.02
N TYR A 48 3.57 -10.76 0.37
CA TYR A 48 4.09 -9.84 -0.65
C TYR A 48 4.03 -8.36 -0.23
N ARG A 49 4.43 -8.06 1.01
CA ARG A 49 4.40 -6.71 1.61
C ARG A 49 5.57 -6.49 2.56
N PHE A 50 5.87 -5.24 2.87
CA PHE A 50 6.83 -4.89 3.90
C PHE A 50 6.14 -4.77 5.26
N GLU A 51 6.78 -5.27 6.32
CA GLU A 51 6.25 -5.28 7.68
C GLU A 51 7.28 -4.79 8.70
N PHE A 52 6.91 -3.79 9.49
CA PHE A 52 7.75 -3.27 10.57
C PHE A 52 7.16 -3.64 11.91
N LYS A 53 7.93 -4.43 12.68
CA LYS A 53 7.57 -4.88 14.03
C LYS A 53 7.85 -3.84 15.12
N SER A 54 8.66 -2.82 14.82
CA SER A 54 9.00 -1.75 15.76
C SER A 54 8.97 -0.39 15.08
N ILE A 55 8.77 0.66 15.88
CA ILE A 55 8.80 2.05 15.42
C ILE A 55 10.18 2.41 14.84
N GLY A 56 11.26 1.99 15.51
CA GLY A 56 12.63 2.24 15.02
C GLY A 56 12.91 1.61 13.65
N ALA A 57 12.43 0.39 13.40
CA ALA A 57 12.56 -0.26 12.10
C ALA A 57 11.77 0.49 11.00
N ARG A 58 10.53 0.89 11.32
CA ARG A 58 9.70 1.73 10.44
C ARG A 58 10.43 3.02 10.09
N ASP A 59 10.88 3.78 11.09
CA ASP A 59 11.48 5.11 10.87
C ASP A 59 12.77 5.05 10.06
N ASN A 60 13.56 3.99 10.21
CA ASN A 60 14.73 3.76 9.36
C ASN A 60 14.33 3.48 7.90
N ALA A 61 13.29 2.68 7.68
CA ALA A 61 12.77 2.42 6.34
C ALA A 61 12.18 3.68 5.69
N LEU A 62 11.46 4.52 6.44
CA LEU A 62 10.94 5.80 5.95
C LEU A 62 12.06 6.71 5.41
N LYS A 63 13.19 6.80 6.13
CA LYS A 63 14.36 7.55 5.66
C LYS A 63 14.95 6.98 4.36
N ILE A 64 14.94 5.66 4.20
CA ILE A 64 15.39 5.01 2.95
C ILE A 64 14.44 5.40 1.81
N LEU A 65 13.13 5.34 2.03
CA LEU A 65 12.12 5.75 1.04
C LEU A 65 12.30 7.21 0.62
N GLU A 66 12.42 8.13 1.58
CA GLU A 66 12.59 9.56 1.31
C GLU A 66 13.83 9.86 0.48
N ARG A 67 14.98 9.29 0.86
CA ARG A 67 16.24 9.46 0.14
C ARG A 67 16.18 8.92 -1.29
N ASN A 68 15.26 8.01 -1.57
CA ASN A 68 15.07 7.39 -2.87
C ASN A 68 13.89 7.99 -3.67
N GLY A 69 13.38 9.15 -3.24
CA GLY A 69 12.37 9.90 -4.00
C GLY A 69 10.93 9.47 -3.73
N PHE A 70 10.66 8.69 -2.68
CA PHE A 70 9.31 8.33 -2.28
C PHE A 70 8.80 9.25 -1.17
N ASP A 71 7.55 9.69 -1.29
CA ASP A 71 6.80 10.26 -0.18
C ASP A 71 6.01 9.15 0.53
N TYR A 72 5.55 9.41 1.75
CA TYR A 72 4.69 8.46 2.46
C TYR A 72 3.62 9.14 3.30
N ASP A 73 2.56 8.39 3.56
CA ASP A 73 1.53 8.71 4.55
C ASP A 73 1.42 7.58 5.56
N LEU A 74 1.31 7.94 6.84
CA LEU A 74 1.03 6.99 7.93
C LEU A 74 -0.46 6.99 8.21
N VAL A 75 -1.10 5.84 8.03
CA VAL A 75 -2.55 5.69 8.16
C VAL A 75 -2.89 4.70 9.27
N GLU A 76 -3.59 5.17 10.30
CA GLU A 76 -4.02 4.34 11.42
C GLU A 76 -5.46 3.85 11.30
N SER A 77 -6.36 4.69 10.80
CA SER A 77 -7.73 4.27 10.46
C SER A 77 -7.76 3.74 9.03
N LEU A 78 -8.32 2.54 8.85
CA LEU A 78 -8.38 1.90 7.54
C LEU A 78 -9.61 2.36 6.73
N LEU A 79 -10.44 3.22 7.30
CA LEU A 79 -11.64 3.74 6.66
C LEU A 79 -11.29 4.43 5.33
N GLY A 80 -12.05 4.11 4.28
CA GLY A 80 -11.80 4.60 2.92
C GLY A 80 -10.79 3.79 2.11
N TYR A 81 -10.02 2.88 2.73
CA TYR A 81 -9.06 2.00 2.05
C TYR A 81 -9.52 0.55 1.91
N VAL A 82 -10.64 0.21 2.53
CA VAL A 82 -11.15 -1.17 2.58
C VAL A 82 -12.29 -1.35 1.58
N VAL A 83 -12.16 -2.38 0.74
CA VAL A 83 -13.19 -2.78 -0.22
C VAL A 83 -13.61 -4.23 0.01
N GLN A 84 -14.84 -4.55 -0.38
CA GLN A 84 -15.40 -5.89 -0.35
C GLN A 84 -15.85 -6.32 -1.75
N LEU A 85 -15.71 -7.61 -2.04
CA LEU A 85 -16.07 -8.22 -3.31
C LEU A 85 -16.72 -9.60 -3.06
N PRO A 86 -17.81 -9.98 -3.76
CA PRO A 86 -18.37 -11.33 -3.66
C PRO A 86 -17.34 -12.41 -3.99
N LYS A 87 -17.39 -13.56 -3.30
CA LYS A 87 -16.46 -14.67 -3.54
C LYS A 87 -16.54 -15.27 -4.95
N SER A 88 -17.66 -15.12 -5.63
CA SER A 88 -17.86 -15.57 -7.00
C SER A 88 -17.14 -14.69 -8.04
N ALA A 89 -16.76 -13.46 -7.68
CA ALA A 89 -16.15 -12.53 -8.60
C ALA A 89 -14.63 -12.77 -8.76
N LYS A 90 -14.11 -12.44 -9.95
CA LYS A 90 -12.67 -12.44 -10.22
C LYS A 90 -12.00 -11.33 -9.41
N TYR A 91 -10.91 -11.65 -8.72
CA TYR A 91 -10.30 -10.72 -7.76
C TYR A 91 -8.77 -10.58 -7.90
N ALA A 92 -8.15 -11.26 -8.87
CA ALA A 92 -6.69 -11.27 -9.00
C ALA A 92 -6.07 -9.87 -9.16
N GLN A 93 -6.71 -8.98 -9.93
CA GLN A 93 -6.27 -7.60 -10.09
C GLN A 93 -6.38 -6.80 -8.78
N ILE A 94 -7.47 -6.97 -8.03
CA ILE A 94 -7.67 -6.33 -6.72
C ILE A 94 -6.64 -6.86 -5.72
N LEU A 95 -6.40 -8.17 -5.68
CA LEU A 95 -5.40 -8.79 -4.81
C LEU A 95 -4.00 -8.23 -5.05
N LYS A 96 -3.62 -8.04 -6.33
CA LYS A 96 -2.32 -7.46 -6.71
C LYS A 96 -2.10 -6.10 -6.05
N ASN A 97 -3.15 -5.28 -5.95
CA ASN A 97 -3.11 -3.96 -5.35
C ASN A 97 -3.54 -3.91 -3.86
N SER A 98 -3.74 -5.05 -3.22
CA SER A 98 -4.06 -5.14 -1.78
C SER A 98 -2.82 -5.40 -0.91
N VAL A 99 -2.78 -4.76 0.26
CA VAL A 99 -1.77 -4.94 1.32
C VAL A 99 -2.16 -6.06 2.28
N ALA A 100 -3.46 -6.26 2.49
CA ALA A 100 -4.01 -7.35 3.29
C ALA A 100 -5.36 -7.77 2.70
N PHE A 101 -5.74 -9.02 2.93
CA PHE A 101 -7.08 -9.47 2.61
C PHE A 101 -7.53 -10.54 3.60
N LYS A 102 -8.84 -10.70 3.73
CA LYS A 102 -9.46 -11.81 4.45
C LYS A 102 -10.72 -12.26 3.73
N GLU A 103 -11.16 -13.46 4.03
CA GLU A 103 -12.39 -14.02 3.49
C GLU A 103 -13.45 -14.18 4.59
N THR A 104 -14.70 -13.89 4.27
CA THR A 104 -15.88 -14.22 5.09
C THR A 104 -16.62 -15.39 4.46
N THR A 105 -17.85 -15.69 4.89
CA THR A 105 -18.67 -16.72 4.24
C THR A 105 -18.95 -16.38 2.77
N ASN A 106 -19.28 -15.12 2.47
CA ASN A 106 -19.80 -14.71 1.16
C ASN A 106 -18.88 -13.74 0.40
N GLU A 107 -17.96 -13.09 1.10
CA GLU A 107 -17.19 -11.97 0.56
C GLU A 107 -15.69 -12.15 0.79
N ARG A 108 -14.91 -11.45 -0.04
CA ARG A 108 -13.50 -11.15 0.18
C ARG A 108 -13.38 -9.68 0.54
N ILE A 109 -12.62 -9.39 1.58
CA ILE A 109 -12.39 -8.04 2.06
C ILE A 109 -10.91 -7.74 1.85
N PHE A 110 -10.60 -6.62 1.20
CA PHE A 110 -9.25 -6.20 0.83
C PHE A 110 -8.96 -4.84 1.44
N LEU A 111 -7.78 -4.71 2.05
CA LEU A 111 -7.16 -3.42 2.33
C LEU A 111 -6.32 -3.03 1.12
N MET A 112 -6.72 -1.98 0.41
CA MET A 112 -6.03 -1.50 -0.78
C MET A 112 -4.77 -0.71 -0.42
N LYS A 113 -3.77 -0.73 -1.31
CA LYS A 113 -2.46 -0.10 -1.05
C LYS A 113 -2.48 1.43 -1.05
N ASP A 114 -3.48 2.05 -1.66
CA ASP A 114 -3.69 3.49 -1.77
C ASP A 114 -5.14 3.77 -2.26
N LEU A 115 -5.56 5.03 -2.31
CA LEU A 115 -6.89 5.42 -2.77
C LEU A 115 -7.12 5.16 -4.27
N ALA A 116 -6.08 5.25 -5.10
CA ALA A 116 -6.21 4.94 -6.53
C ALA A 116 -6.54 3.45 -6.74
N ALA A 117 -5.98 2.57 -5.93
CA ALA A 117 -6.31 1.15 -5.92
C ALA A 117 -7.73 0.88 -5.41
N VAL A 118 -8.27 1.72 -4.51
CA VAL A 118 -9.68 1.66 -4.11
C VAL A 118 -10.58 1.99 -5.29
N GLU A 119 -10.31 3.09 -5.98
CA GLU A 119 -11.06 3.51 -7.18
C GLU A 119 -11.02 2.44 -8.27
N GLU A 120 -9.84 1.87 -8.54
CA GLU A 120 -9.68 0.76 -9.49
C GLU A 120 -10.51 -0.46 -9.07
N ALA A 121 -10.45 -0.84 -7.79
CA ALA A 121 -11.23 -1.99 -7.29
C ALA A 121 -12.74 -1.74 -7.39
N VAL A 122 -13.21 -0.53 -7.12
CA VAL A 122 -14.63 -0.14 -7.30
C VAL A 122 -15.02 -0.22 -8.76
N GLY A 123 -14.17 0.25 -9.69
CA GLY A 123 -14.37 0.09 -11.13
C GLY A 123 -14.44 -1.36 -11.60
N LEU A 124 -13.83 -2.29 -10.84
CA LEU A 124 -13.89 -3.75 -11.06
C LEU A 124 -15.05 -4.43 -10.34
N GLY A 125 -15.97 -3.67 -9.73
CA GLY A 125 -17.17 -4.18 -9.08
C GLY A 125 -17.04 -4.46 -7.58
N ALA A 126 -15.95 -4.02 -6.94
CA ALA A 126 -15.87 -4.00 -5.48
C ALA A 126 -16.73 -2.86 -4.91
N ARG A 127 -17.06 -2.95 -3.63
CA ARG A 127 -17.75 -1.89 -2.87
C ARG A 127 -16.86 -1.43 -1.72
N MET A 128 -16.79 -0.13 -1.47
CA MET A 128 -16.12 0.37 -0.27
C MET A 128 -16.87 -0.09 0.99
N ARG A 129 -16.14 -0.34 2.07
CA ARG A 129 -16.74 -0.59 3.38
C ARG A 129 -16.77 0.70 4.18
N GLU A 130 -17.91 0.95 4.81
CA GLU A 130 -18.13 2.11 5.69
C GLU A 130 -17.83 1.80 7.16
N GLU A 131 -17.50 0.55 7.47
CA GLU A 131 -17.23 0.08 8.82
C GLU A 131 -15.75 -0.27 9.03
N GLU A 132 -15.28 0.02 10.25
CA GLU A 132 -13.91 -0.27 10.66
C GLU A 132 -13.64 -1.78 10.55
N THR A 133 -12.53 -2.12 9.92
CA THR A 133 -12.20 -3.52 9.60
C THR A 133 -10.83 -3.85 10.17
N ILE A 134 -10.75 -4.89 10.99
CA ILE A 134 -9.48 -5.36 11.57
C ILE A 134 -8.87 -6.44 10.66
N PHE A 135 -7.55 -6.35 10.44
CA PHE A 135 -6.73 -7.32 9.71
C PHE A 135 -5.58 -7.83 10.58
#